data_AF-A0A917BDU5-F1
#
_entry.id   AF-A0A917BDU5-F1
#
_cell.length_a   1.000
_cell.length_b   1.000
_cell.length_c   1.000
_cell.angle_alpha   90.00
_cell.angle_beta   90.00
_cell.angle_gamma   90.00
#
_symmetry.space_group_name_H-M   'P 1'
#
loop_
_entity.id
_entity.type
_entity.pdbx_description
1 polymer ?
#
loop_
_entity_poly.entity_id
_entity_poly.type
_entity_poly.pdbx_seq_one_letter_code
_entity_poly.pdbx_strand_id
1 'polypeptide(L)'
;MSDPQITDLLDRAVHHAPAMHLDADDMLAAGRGRVRRRRATAAGALAGSLAVVAAVWGGLTGGSDLLGTREIQPATTVFEEGETFEATLFDGFQTVDDDQVGHSYDVRLSRTTADGAVTLVLSDGGAVVEEVQAESPVPGLEVFAGERLTVALWVEPEGVVASVPLVGPVDPGGPSDVRHTDVDGQQVAYAVWAGDVVPMPDAVRDVYLVGHDDVVTLSGRDLETAELRAGDEHAVVWSDPSVAVWGYAVTVTWVGLPPQTGLSQFVDGPAMLASSSWTSEDGTVGLSLLPDGAGRVETVDGGDLASTTLDGRAVVLTDTTGPTELTVRFGLGGTTYTVQDYSADLFTLDTADGTAASLQPRVEARDPALALVAHSGARLLEVGDGHLLAGPVVRDLAGGAVVLVTGGDPVPAVLTDLRVEVAGRWVTPVDVAQVLLADGRIATAASVAAAADEVTAVGRLVNGQVERWSPGAG
;
A
#
# COMPACT_ATOMS: atom_id res chain seq x y z
N MET A 1 -5.72 25.52 46.64
CA MET A 1 -7.13 25.26 46.31
C MET A 1 -7.78 24.69 47.54
N SER A 2 -8.96 25.20 47.92
CA SER A 2 -9.66 24.71 49.11
C SER A 2 -10.50 23.48 48.74
N ASP A 3 -10.64 22.51 49.65
CA ASP A 3 -11.47 21.30 49.48
C ASP A 3 -12.88 21.56 48.91
N PRO A 4 -13.58 22.66 49.25
CA PRO A 4 -14.88 22.95 48.65
C PRO A 4 -14.84 23.10 47.13
N GLN A 5 -13.72 23.56 46.56
CA GLN A 5 -13.58 23.78 45.11
C GLN A 5 -13.33 22.48 44.34
N ILE A 6 -12.68 21.49 44.98
CA ILE A 6 -12.50 20.15 44.40
C ILE A 6 -13.82 19.39 44.44
N THR A 7 -14.57 19.54 45.54
CA THR A 7 -15.90 18.91 45.67
C THR A 7 -16.89 19.48 44.65
N ASP A 8 -16.90 20.80 44.43
CA ASP A 8 -17.79 21.46 43.47
C ASP A 8 -17.43 21.14 41.99
N LEU A 9 -16.15 20.86 41.69
CA LEU A 9 -15.71 20.39 40.37
C LEU A 9 -16.08 18.91 40.13
N LEU A 10 -16.00 18.07 41.16
CA LEU A 10 -16.42 16.67 41.06
C LEU A 10 -17.95 16.54 40.94
N ASP A 11 -18.72 17.34 41.65
CA ASP A 11 -20.18 17.30 41.59
C ASP A 11 -20.73 17.77 40.23
N ARG A 12 -20.03 18.74 39.61
CA ARG A 12 -20.33 19.22 38.25
C ARG A 12 -19.93 18.21 37.16
N ALA A 13 -18.89 17.40 37.39
CA ALA A 13 -18.51 16.32 36.48
C ALA A 13 -19.51 15.14 36.51
N VAL A 14 -20.10 14.85 37.67
CA VAL A 14 -21.13 13.79 37.79
C VAL A 14 -22.44 14.19 37.11
N HIS A 15 -22.79 15.48 37.06
CA HIS A 15 -24.02 15.95 36.41
C HIS A 15 -23.92 16.10 34.87
N HIS A 16 -22.72 16.01 34.29
CA HIS A 16 -22.51 16.06 32.84
C HIS A 16 -22.13 14.72 32.21
N ALA A 17 -22.08 13.64 33.00
CA ALA A 17 -21.96 12.30 32.45
C ALA A 17 -23.32 11.87 31.85
N PRO A 18 -23.36 11.39 30.58
CA PRO A 18 -24.55 10.78 30.02
C PRO A 18 -24.97 9.58 30.88
N ALA A 19 -26.27 9.41 31.11
CA ALA A 19 -26.78 8.28 31.90
C ALA A 19 -26.39 6.95 31.24
N MET A 20 -25.36 6.28 31.76
CA MET A 20 -24.97 4.93 31.36
C MET A 20 -25.85 3.89 32.05
N HIS A 21 -27.13 3.88 31.71
CA HIS A 21 -28.02 2.75 31.96
C HIS A 21 -28.64 2.38 30.63
N LEU A 22 -27.90 1.58 29.85
CA LEU A 22 -28.48 0.82 28.75
C LEU A 22 -29.19 -0.36 29.38
N ASP A 23 -30.52 -0.29 29.44
CA ASP A 23 -31.35 -1.42 29.83
C ASP A 23 -31.21 -2.51 28.76
N ALA A 24 -30.94 -3.74 29.19
CA ALA A 24 -30.71 -4.87 28.28
C ALA A 24 -31.98 -5.16 27.45
N ASP A 25 -33.16 -4.82 27.98
CA ASP A 25 -34.44 -4.96 27.30
C ASP A 25 -34.64 -3.88 26.22
N ASP A 26 -34.06 -2.69 26.36
CA ASP A 26 -34.12 -1.61 25.36
C ASP A 26 -33.18 -1.87 24.16
N MET A 27 -32.00 -2.46 24.41
CA MET A 27 -31.12 -2.93 23.33
C MET A 27 -31.74 -4.08 22.55
N LEU A 28 -32.46 -5.00 23.22
CA LEU A 28 -33.19 -6.09 22.56
C LEU A 28 -34.43 -5.59 21.81
N ALA A 29 -35.08 -4.51 22.25
CA ALA A 29 -36.18 -3.88 21.52
C ALA A 29 -35.72 -3.13 20.25
N ALA A 30 -34.58 -2.43 20.32
CA ALA A 30 -33.96 -1.80 19.14
C ALA A 30 -33.49 -2.83 18.09
N GLY A 31 -33.01 -4.00 18.54
CA GLY A 31 -32.64 -5.12 17.67
C GLY A 31 -33.84 -5.82 17.00
N ARG A 32 -34.95 -6.00 17.73
CA ARG A 32 -36.16 -6.67 17.18
C ARG A 32 -36.97 -5.79 16.23
N GLY A 33 -36.85 -4.46 16.31
CA GLY A 33 -37.46 -3.52 15.37
C GLY A 33 -36.84 -3.53 13.96
N ARG A 34 -35.56 -3.90 13.82
CA ARG A 34 -34.83 -3.90 12.54
C ARG A 34 -35.12 -5.13 11.67
N VAL A 35 -35.46 -6.27 12.27
CA VAL A 35 -35.76 -7.52 11.54
C VAL A 35 -37.19 -7.55 10.99
N ARG A 36 -38.12 -6.75 11.55
CA ARG A 36 -39.53 -6.76 11.14
C ARG A 36 -39.88 -5.82 9.97
N ARG A 37 -38.96 -4.94 9.53
CA ARG A 37 -39.16 -4.09 8.33
C ARG A 37 -38.85 -4.78 7.00
N ARG A 38 -38.18 -5.94 6.98
CA ARG A 38 -37.89 -6.72 5.74
C ARG A 38 -39.02 -7.65 5.27
N ARG A 39 -40.21 -7.63 5.90
CA ARG A 39 -41.36 -8.46 5.45
C ARG A 39 -42.69 -7.69 5.27
N ALA A 40 -42.66 -6.36 5.18
CA ALA A 40 -43.86 -5.55 4.99
C ALA A 40 -43.82 -4.60 3.76
N THR A 41 -42.87 -4.80 2.84
CA THR A 41 -42.80 -4.12 1.53
C THR A 41 -42.93 -5.08 0.35
N ALA A 42 -43.65 -6.20 0.53
CA ALA A 42 -43.99 -7.16 -0.54
C ALA A 42 -45.50 -7.27 -0.81
N ALA A 43 -46.31 -6.32 -0.34
CA ALA A 43 -47.75 -6.28 -0.60
C ALA A 43 -48.22 -4.83 -0.83
N GLY A 44 -47.89 -4.26 -1.99
CA GLY A 44 -48.29 -2.88 -2.28
C GLY A 44 -47.75 -2.23 -3.54
N ALA A 45 -47.58 -2.97 -4.65
CA ALA A 45 -47.40 -2.35 -5.98
C ALA A 45 -47.82 -3.32 -7.11
N LEU A 46 -48.97 -3.96 -6.96
CA LEU A 46 -49.68 -4.70 -8.02
C LEU A 46 -50.46 -3.74 -8.96
N ALA A 47 -49.80 -2.68 -9.43
CA ALA A 47 -50.42 -1.70 -10.35
C ALA A 47 -49.42 -1.05 -11.33
N GLY A 48 -48.30 -1.71 -11.65
CA GLY A 48 -47.29 -1.23 -12.60
C GLY A 48 -46.81 -2.25 -13.62
N SER A 49 -47.37 -3.46 -13.65
CA SER A 49 -46.88 -4.59 -14.47
C SER A 49 -47.43 -4.65 -15.90
N LEU A 50 -48.18 -3.63 -16.36
CA LEU A 50 -48.66 -3.55 -17.74
C LEU A 50 -47.90 -2.55 -18.63
N ALA A 51 -46.93 -1.79 -18.10
CA ALA A 51 -46.09 -0.90 -18.89
C ALA A 51 -44.77 -1.55 -19.38
N VAL A 52 -44.32 -2.62 -18.72
CA VAL A 52 -43.00 -3.24 -19.02
C VAL A 52 -43.06 -4.19 -20.23
N VAL A 53 -44.22 -4.77 -20.56
CA VAL A 53 -44.33 -5.67 -21.72
C VAL A 53 -44.32 -4.90 -23.05
N ALA A 54 -44.68 -3.61 -23.06
CA ALA A 54 -44.59 -2.77 -24.26
C ALA A 54 -43.15 -2.31 -24.56
N ALA A 55 -42.29 -2.21 -23.55
CA ALA A 55 -40.89 -1.80 -23.71
C ALA A 55 -39.97 -2.93 -24.20
N VAL A 56 -40.33 -4.20 -23.97
CA VAL A 56 -39.51 -5.36 -24.37
C VAL A 56 -39.71 -5.75 -25.84
N TRP A 57 -40.81 -5.35 -26.48
CA TRP A 57 -41.08 -5.67 -27.90
C TRP A 57 -40.86 -4.50 -28.87
N GLY A 58 -40.56 -3.30 -28.36
CA GLY A 58 -40.48 -2.08 -29.16
C GLY A 58 -39.12 -1.39 -29.08
N GLY A 59 -38.05 -2.07 -29.50
CA GLY A 59 -36.81 -1.48 -30.02
C GLY A 59 -36.15 -0.36 -29.21
N LEU A 60 -35.17 -0.72 -28.38
CA LEU A 60 -34.06 0.16 -28.01
C LEU A 60 -32.74 -0.58 -28.25
N THR A 61 -32.19 -0.34 -29.43
CA THR A 61 -30.78 -0.59 -29.74
C THR A 61 -29.95 0.52 -29.10
N GLY A 62 -29.08 0.17 -28.16
CA GLY A 62 -28.04 1.04 -27.60
C GLY A 62 -28.21 1.35 -26.11
N GLY A 63 -27.38 0.72 -25.27
CA GLY A 63 -27.28 1.01 -23.84
C GLY A 63 -27.01 -0.25 -23.01
N SER A 64 -25.75 -0.64 -22.86
CA SER A 64 -25.27 -1.80 -22.10
C SER A 64 -25.19 -1.57 -20.57
N ASP A 65 -26.03 -0.68 -20.02
CA ASP A 65 -25.81 -0.12 -18.67
C ASP A 65 -26.98 -0.38 -17.69
N LEU A 66 -27.80 -1.42 -17.96
CA LEU A 66 -28.96 -1.78 -17.12
C LEU A 66 -28.82 -3.11 -16.37
N LEU A 67 -27.67 -3.76 -16.45
CA LEU A 67 -27.30 -4.87 -15.58
C LEU A 67 -26.33 -4.27 -14.55
N GLY A 68 -26.77 -4.13 -13.30
CA GLY A 68 -25.96 -3.55 -12.24
C GLY A 68 -24.58 -4.19 -12.12
N THR A 69 -23.66 -3.45 -11.49
CA THR A 69 -22.29 -3.88 -11.18
C THR A 69 -22.32 -5.33 -10.68
N ARG A 70 -21.65 -6.23 -11.43
CA ARG A 70 -21.60 -7.65 -11.05
C ARG A 70 -20.65 -7.76 -9.86
N GLU A 71 -21.21 -8.14 -8.72
CA GLU A 71 -20.45 -8.47 -7.51
C GLU A 71 -19.42 -9.55 -7.83
N ILE A 72 -18.14 -9.24 -7.59
CA ILE A 72 -17.02 -10.17 -7.79
C ILE A 72 -17.26 -11.38 -6.87
N GLN A 73 -17.44 -12.55 -7.47
CA GLN A 73 -17.55 -13.79 -6.69
C GLN A 73 -16.16 -14.21 -6.22
N PRO A 74 -16.03 -14.82 -5.03
CA PRO A 74 -14.77 -15.42 -4.59
C PRO A 74 -14.27 -16.43 -5.62
N ALA A 75 -12.94 -16.51 -5.79
CA ALA A 75 -12.37 -17.44 -6.75
C ALA A 75 -12.65 -18.90 -6.36
N THR A 76 -12.80 -19.73 -7.39
CA THR A 76 -12.88 -21.18 -7.25
C THR A 76 -11.48 -21.79 -7.29
N THR A 77 -11.36 -23.06 -6.93
CA THR A 77 -10.12 -23.83 -7.12
C THR A 77 -9.69 -23.78 -8.59
N VAL A 78 -8.39 -23.57 -8.84
CA VAL A 78 -7.84 -23.47 -10.21
C VAL A 78 -8.00 -24.78 -10.96
N PHE A 79 -7.76 -25.90 -10.28
CA PHE A 79 -7.80 -27.23 -10.85
C PHE A 79 -8.84 -28.08 -10.12
N GLU A 80 -9.75 -28.71 -10.86
CA GLU A 80 -10.70 -29.66 -10.27
C GLU A 80 -9.93 -30.87 -9.70
N GLU A 81 -10.37 -31.36 -8.53
CA GLU A 81 -9.76 -32.53 -7.88
C GLU A 81 -10.01 -33.79 -8.72
N GLY A 82 -8.97 -34.59 -8.96
CA GLY A 82 -9.09 -35.86 -9.69
C GLY A 82 -8.82 -35.79 -11.20
N GLU A 83 -8.67 -34.61 -11.79
CA GLU A 83 -8.34 -34.44 -13.21
C GLU A 83 -6.82 -34.50 -13.46
N THR A 84 -6.38 -35.21 -14.51
CA THR A 84 -4.98 -35.23 -14.95
C THR A 84 -4.81 -34.36 -16.17
N PHE A 85 -3.79 -33.50 -16.18
CA PHE A 85 -3.53 -32.59 -17.29
C PHE A 85 -2.03 -32.36 -17.50
N GLU A 86 -1.67 -31.89 -18.69
CA GLU A 86 -0.37 -31.33 -19.03
C GLU A 86 -0.60 -30.09 -19.90
N ALA A 87 -0.09 -28.95 -19.46
CA ALA A 87 -0.29 -27.67 -20.13
C ALA A 87 0.98 -26.82 -20.10
N THR A 88 1.18 -26.01 -21.12
CA THR A 88 2.24 -24.98 -21.12
C THR A 88 1.69 -23.72 -20.47
N LEU A 89 2.35 -23.19 -19.45
CA LEU A 89 1.99 -21.91 -18.86
C LEU A 89 2.55 -20.75 -19.71
N PHE A 90 3.84 -20.83 -20.02
CA PHE A 90 4.52 -19.93 -20.96
C PHE A 90 5.77 -20.59 -21.55
N ASP A 91 6.23 -20.07 -22.68
CA ASP A 91 7.47 -20.46 -23.34
C ASP A 91 8.35 -19.24 -23.64
N GLY A 92 9.66 -19.48 -23.78
CA GLY A 92 10.63 -18.50 -24.24
C GLY A 92 10.80 -17.28 -23.33
N PHE A 93 10.51 -17.38 -22.03
CA PHE A 93 10.67 -16.27 -21.10
C PHE A 93 12.16 -15.98 -20.89
N GLN A 94 12.62 -14.85 -21.43
CA GLN A 94 14.03 -14.47 -21.43
C GLN A 94 14.40 -13.69 -20.17
N THR A 95 15.49 -14.08 -19.52
CA THR A 95 16.11 -13.33 -18.42
C THR A 95 17.61 -13.23 -18.63
N VAL A 96 18.27 -12.33 -17.92
CA VAL A 96 19.73 -12.21 -17.88
C VAL A 96 20.13 -12.12 -16.42
N ASP A 97 20.99 -13.02 -15.97
CA ASP A 97 21.44 -13.07 -14.58
C ASP A 97 22.55 -12.03 -14.27
N ASP A 98 22.96 -11.98 -13.01
CA ASP A 98 24.03 -11.11 -12.53
C ASP A 98 25.38 -11.35 -13.25
N ASP A 99 25.61 -12.58 -13.74
CA ASP A 99 26.78 -12.98 -14.51
C ASP A 99 26.66 -12.67 -16.02
N GLN A 100 25.58 -11.98 -16.42
CA GLN A 100 25.26 -11.61 -17.81
C GLN A 100 25.02 -12.82 -18.73
N VAL A 101 24.57 -13.94 -18.15
CA VAL A 101 24.15 -15.14 -18.87
C VAL A 101 22.67 -15.02 -19.20
N GLY A 102 22.34 -15.16 -20.49
CA GLY A 102 20.95 -15.18 -20.93
C GLY A 102 20.32 -16.56 -20.69
N HIS A 103 19.15 -16.57 -20.08
CA HIS A 103 18.32 -17.77 -19.87
C HIS A 103 17.05 -17.70 -20.70
N SER A 104 16.54 -18.85 -21.11
CA SER A 104 15.29 -18.98 -21.85
C SER A 104 14.42 -20.02 -21.18
N TYR A 105 13.52 -19.55 -20.32
CA TYR A 105 12.68 -20.40 -19.50
C TYR A 105 11.39 -20.81 -20.20
N ASP A 106 11.10 -22.11 -20.18
CA ASP A 106 9.81 -22.70 -20.54
C ASP A 106 9.18 -23.32 -19.29
N VAL A 107 7.90 -23.05 -19.06
CA VAL A 107 7.16 -23.56 -17.90
C VAL A 107 5.98 -24.41 -18.33
N ARG A 108 5.92 -25.62 -17.79
CA ARG A 108 4.78 -26.53 -17.94
C ARG A 108 4.16 -26.85 -16.59
N LEU A 109 2.84 -26.97 -16.58
CA LEU A 109 2.07 -27.48 -15.46
C LEU A 109 1.65 -28.91 -15.78
N SER A 110 1.75 -29.78 -14.79
CA SER A 110 1.31 -31.16 -14.95
C SER A 110 0.69 -31.70 -13.67
N ARG A 111 -0.31 -32.57 -13.84
CA ARG A 111 -0.79 -33.46 -12.79
C ARG A 111 -0.93 -34.86 -13.39
N THR A 112 -0.01 -35.74 -13.02
CA THR A 112 0.16 -37.06 -13.65
C THR A 112 -0.74 -38.14 -13.06
N THR A 113 -1.31 -37.91 -11.88
CA THR A 113 -2.24 -38.82 -11.21
C THR A 113 -3.41 -38.02 -10.64
N ALA A 114 -4.60 -38.62 -10.61
CA ALA A 114 -5.82 -37.97 -10.13
C ALA A 114 -5.67 -37.41 -8.70
N ASP A 115 -4.96 -38.15 -7.83
CA ASP A 115 -4.69 -37.77 -6.43
C ASP A 115 -3.35 -37.03 -6.26
N GLY A 116 -2.68 -36.67 -7.36
CA GLY A 116 -1.36 -36.05 -7.36
C GLY A 116 -1.40 -34.54 -7.20
N ALA A 117 -0.36 -33.97 -6.61
CA ALA A 117 -0.17 -32.52 -6.59
C ALA A 117 0.06 -31.99 -8.02
N VAL A 118 -0.38 -30.76 -8.28
CA VAL A 118 0.02 -30.04 -9.49
C VAL A 118 1.50 -29.71 -9.36
N THR A 119 2.26 -29.99 -10.41
CA THR A 119 3.70 -29.76 -10.46
C THR A 119 4.03 -28.83 -11.61
N LEU A 120 4.81 -27.80 -11.32
CA LEU A 120 5.45 -26.94 -12.30
C LEU A 120 6.79 -27.56 -12.70
N VAL A 121 7.01 -27.71 -14.00
CA VAL A 121 8.27 -28.15 -14.60
C VAL A 121 8.89 -26.97 -15.33
N LEU A 122 10.01 -26.47 -14.82
CA LEU A 122 10.78 -25.39 -15.41
C LEU A 122 11.92 -26.00 -16.26
N SER A 123 12.01 -25.57 -17.51
CA SER A 123 13.10 -25.92 -18.41
C SER A 123 13.90 -24.69 -18.83
N ASP A 124 15.21 -24.81 -18.93
CA ASP A 124 16.11 -23.78 -19.49
C ASP A 124 16.83 -24.37 -20.70
N GLY A 125 16.67 -23.75 -21.87
CA GLY A 125 17.27 -24.25 -23.12
C GLY A 125 16.84 -25.67 -23.50
N GLY A 126 15.65 -26.11 -23.04
CA GLY A 126 15.09 -27.44 -23.28
C GLY A 126 15.52 -28.54 -22.31
N ALA A 127 16.32 -28.23 -21.29
CA ALA A 127 16.63 -29.14 -20.19
C ALA A 127 15.79 -28.80 -18.96
N VAL A 128 15.19 -29.79 -18.31
CA VAL A 128 14.49 -29.59 -17.02
C VAL A 128 15.51 -29.19 -15.97
N VAL A 129 15.34 -28.00 -15.41
CA VAL A 129 16.19 -27.44 -14.36
C VAL A 129 15.53 -27.47 -13.00
N GLU A 130 14.20 -27.49 -12.95
CA GLU A 130 13.45 -27.48 -11.70
C GLU A 130 12.08 -28.14 -11.83
N GLU A 131 11.64 -28.83 -10.77
CA GLU A 131 10.28 -29.33 -10.61
C GLU A 131 9.76 -28.88 -9.24
N VAL A 132 8.68 -28.11 -9.23
CA VAL A 132 8.13 -27.46 -8.02
C VAL A 132 6.69 -27.89 -7.84
N GLN A 133 6.34 -28.33 -6.63
CA GLN A 133 4.95 -28.67 -6.30
C GLN A 133 4.16 -27.40 -5.95
N ALA A 134 2.88 -27.38 -6.30
CA ALA A 134 1.97 -26.31 -5.91
C ALA A 134 1.74 -26.31 -4.40
N GLU A 135 1.75 -25.11 -3.81
CA GLU A 135 1.21 -24.82 -2.50
C GLU A 135 0.04 -23.85 -2.64
N SER A 136 -1.04 -24.06 -1.89
CA SER A 136 -2.23 -23.21 -1.95
C SER A 136 -2.38 -22.39 -0.66
N PRO A 137 -1.76 -21.19 -0.55
CA PRO A 137 -1.81 -20.39 0.68
C PRO A 137 -3.23 -19.90 1.01
N VAL A 138 -4.04 -19.66 -0.03
CA VAL A 138 -5.47 -19.38 0.07
C VAL A 138 -6.22 -20.21 -0.99
N PRO A 139 -7.51 -20.54 -0.77
CA PRO A 139 -8.30 -21.22 -1.79
C PRO A 139 -8.29 -20.46 -3.12
N GLY A 140 -8.02 -21.17 -4.22
CA GLY A 140 -8.01 -20.59 -5.57
C GLY A 140 -6.68 -19.96 -6.01
N LEU A 141 -5.68 -19.89 -5.13
CA LEU A 141 -4.30 -19.49 -5.46
C LEU A 141 -3.38 -20.69 -5.40
N GLU A 142 -2.69 -20.99 -6.49
CA GLU A 142 -1.60 -21.98 -6.53
C GLU A 142 -0.26 -21.25 -6.65
N VAL A 143 0.67 -21.56 -5.77
CA VAL A 143 2.00 -20.97 -5.71
C VAL A 143 3.05 -22.05 -5.91
N PHE A 144 3.97 -21.80 -6.82
CA PHE A 144 5.11 -22.67 -7.11
C PHE A 144 6.37 -21.88 -6.76
N ALA A 145 6.85 -22.02 -5.53
CA ALA A 145 8.04 -21.30 -5.03
C ALA A 145 9.31 -22.14 -5.27
N GLY A 146 10.01 -21.84 -6.36
CA GLY A 146 11.27 -22.48 -6.73
C GLY A 146 12.52 -21.70 -6.34
N GLU A 147 13.69 -22.27 -6.61
CA GLU A 147 15.01 -21.63 -6.45
C GLU A 147 15.28 -20.58 -7.54
N ARG A 148 14.75 -20.78 -8.75
CA ARG A 148 14.97 -19.87 -9.88
C ARG A 148 13.79 -18.96 -10.16
N LEU A 149 12.59 -19.42 -9.78
CA LEU A 149 11.36 -18.79 -10.22
C LEU A 149 10.24 -19.09 -9.24
N THR A 150 9.46 -18.06 -8.92
CA THR A 150 8.19 -18.19 -8.20
C THR A 150 7.04 -17.87 -9.15
N VAL A 151 6.06 -18.78 -9.27
CA VAL A 151 4.80 -18.54 -10.00
C VAL A 151 3.63 -18.49 -9.03
N ALA A 152 2.79 -17.47 -9.18
CA ALA A 152 1.44 -17.46 -8.62
C ALA A 152 0.43 -17.65 -9.75
N LEU A 153 -0.55 -18.53 -9.57
CA LEU A 153 -1.56 -18.89 -10.56
C LEU A 153 -2.96 -18.88 -9.93
N TRP A 154 -3.92 -18.22 -10.56
CA TRP A 154 -5.31 -18.18 -10.11
C TRP A 154 -6.28 -18.08 -11.30
N VAL A 155 -7.56 -18.25 -11.02
CA VAL A 155 -8.64 -18.05 -11.98
C VAL A 155 -9.30 -16.72 -11.64
N GLU A 156 -9.35 -15.80 -12.60
CA GLU A 156 -10.03 -14.52 -12.40
C GLU A 156 -11.55 -14.71 -12.49
N PRO A 157 -12.31 -14.33 -11.44
CA PRO A 157 -13.76 -14.30 -11.52
C PRO A 157 -14.28 -13.33 -12.58
N GLU A 158 -15.51 -13.55 -13.04
CA GLU A 158 -16.19 -12.61 -13.93
C GLU A 158 -16.34 -11.23 -13.25
N GLY A 159 -15.97 -10.17 -13.95
CA GLY A 159 -16.05 -8.79 -13.45
C GLY A 159 -14.72 -8.20 -12.98
N VAL A 160 -13.67 -9.01 -12.85
CA VAL A 160 -12.31 -8.53 -12.58
C VAL A 160 -11.76 -7.80 -13.79
N VAL A 161 -11.24 -6.59 -13.58
CA VAL A 161 -10.59 -5.77 -14.60
C VAL A 161 -9.07 -5.76 -14.46
N ALA A 162 -8.57 -6.04 -13.25
CA ALA A 162 -7.15 -6.19 -12.96
C ALA A 162 -6.96 -7.05 -11.71
N SER A 163 -5.81 -7.72 -11.62
CA SER A 163 -5.39 -8.47 -10.45
C SER A 163 -4.06 -7.93 -9.93
N VAL A 164 -3.87 -7.93 -8.61
CA VAL A 164 -2.64 -7.45 -7.97
C VAL A 164 -2.19 -8.46 -6.91
N PRO A 165 -1.16 -9.27 -7.18
CA PRO A 165 -0.65 -10.23 -6.20
C PRO A 165 -0.17 -9.54 -4.92
N LEU A 166 -0.55 -10.07 -3.76
CA LEU A 166 -0.02 -9.66 -2.47
C LEU A 166 1.17 -10.53 -2.10
N VAL A 167 2.36 -9.95 -2.12
CA VAL A 167 3.60 -10.58 -1.65
C VAL A 167 4.01 -10.03 -0.29
N GLY A 168 4.77 -10.80 0.50
CA GLY A 168 5.29 -10.29 1.76
C GLY A 168 6.20 -11.25 2.52
N PRO A 169 6.82 -10.82 3.64
CA PRO A 169 6.49 -9.61 4.41
C PRO A 169 6.93 -8.30 3.76
N VAL A 170 7.89 -8.32 2.84
CA VAL A 170 8.31 -7.16 2.05
C VAL A 170 8.06 -7.45 0.57
N ASP A 171 7.54 -6.48 -0.16
CA ASP A 171 7.46 -6.56 -1.62
C ASP A 171 8.87 -6.35 -2.19
N PRO A 172 9.48 -7.35 -2.85
CA PRO A 172 10.83 -7.22 -3.39
C PRO A 172 10.94 -6.19 -4.52
N GLY A 173 9.81 -5.67 -5.01
CA GLY A 173 9.76 -4.81 -6.17
C GLY A 173 9.97 -5.59 -7.48
N GLY A 174 9.58 -4.97 -8.59
CA GLY A 174 9.70 -5.57 -9.93
C GLY A 174 8.48 -6.40 -10.35
N PRO A 175 8.50 -7.03 -11.54
CA PRO A 175 7.27 -7.27 -12.28
C PRO A 175 6.37 -8.31 -11.61
N SER A 176 5.27 -7.83 -11.05
CA SER A 176 4.04 -8.59 -10.79
C SER A 176 3.09 -8.49 -11.98
N ASP A 177 3.62 -8.40 -13.20
CA ASP A 177 2.80 -8.29 -14.41
C ASP A 177 1.91 -9.52 -14.49
N VAL A 178 0.61 -9.30 -14.24
CA VAL A 178 -0.38 -10.35 -14.39
C VAL A 178 -0.55 -10.63 -15.87
N ARG A 179 -0.30 -11.88 -16.23
CA ARG A 179 -0.48 -12.40 -17.58
C ARG A 179 -1.58 -13.42 -17.57
N HIS A 180 -2.14 -13.65 -18.74
CA HIS A 180 -3.22 -14.62 -18.94
C HIS A 180 -2.78 -15.69 -19.92
N THR A 181 -3.25 -16.91 -19.69
CA THR A 181 -3.11 -18.01 -20.64
C THR A 181 -4.31 -18.96 -20.51
N ASP A 182 -4.41 -19.91 -21.43
CA ASP A 182 -5.40 -20.98 -21.39
C ASP A 182 -4.75 -22.26 -20.86
N VAL A 183 -5.33 -22.84 -19.81
CA VAL A 183 -4.93 -24.15 -19.28
C VAL A 183 -6.15 -25.05 -19.33
N ASP A 184 -6.11 -26.02 -20.24
CA ASP A 184 -7.19 -26.99 -20.48
C ASP A 184 -8.57 -26.35 -20.78
N GLY A 185 -8.58 -25.28 -21.57
CA GLY A 185 -9.80 -24.55 -21.95
C GLY A 185 -10.31 -23.57 -20.89
N GLN A 186 -9.56 -23.39 -19.80
CA GLN A 186 -9.84 -22.42 -18.76
C GLN A 186 -8.83 -21.27 -18.81
N GLN A 187 -9.33 -20.05 -18.87
CA GLN A 187 -8.48 -18.87 -18.78
C GLN A 187 -7.98 -18.71 -17.33
N VAL A 188 -6.66 -18.68 -17.18
CA VAL A 188 -5.98 -18.49 -15.90
C VAL A 188 -5.13 -17.23 -15.95
N ALA A 189 -5.01 -16.56 -14.82
CA ALA A 189 -4.10 -15.46 -14.60
C ALA A 189 -2.89 -15.93 -13.81
N TYR A 190 -1.70 -15.40 -14.11
CA TYR A 190 -0.48 -15.74 -13.41
C TYR A 190 0.48 -14.57 -13.29
N ALA A 191 1.31 -14.60 -12.26
CA ALA A 191 2.43 -13.68 -12.05
C ALA A 191 3.72 -14.48 -11.83
N VAL A 192 4.85 -13.91 -12.27
CA VAL A 192 6.16 -14.59 -12.30
C VAL A 192 7.23 -13.69 -11.70
N TRP A 193 7.92 -14.19 -10.69
CA TRP A 193 9.15 -13.59 -10.16
C TRP A 193 10.33 -14.48 -10.53
N ALA A 194 11.19 -14.00 -11.41
CA ALA A 194 12.42 -14.71 -11.79
C ALA A 194 13.60 -14.21 -10.96
N GLY A 195 14.23 -15.11 -10.21
CA GLY A 195 15.31 -14.80 -9.28
C GLY A 195 16.53 -14.17 -9.92
N ASP A 196 16.70 -14.34 -11.24
CA ASP A 196 17.78 -13.74 -12.03
C ASP A 196 17.55 -12.25 -12.34
N VAL A 197 16.32 -11.75 -12.17
CA VAL A 197 15.92 -10.36 -12.53
C VAL A 197 15.58 -9.55 -11.29
N VAL A 198 14.87 -10.17 -10.34
CA VAL A 198 14.39 -9.53 -9.12
C VAL A 198 14.51 -10.48 -7.94
N PRO A 199 14.69 -9.96 -6.71
CA PRO A 199 14.59 -10.81 -5.54
C PRO A 199 13.23 -11.54 -5.53
N MET A 200 13.24 -12.85 -5.29
CA MET A 200 12.00 -13.60 -5.19
C MET A 200 11.26 -13.22 -3.89
N PRO A 201 9.92 -13.18 -3.91
CA PRO A 201 9.15 -12.92 -2.71
C PRO A 201 9.28 -14.08 -1.72
N ASP A 202 9.36 -13.78 -0.43
CA ASP A 202 9.36 -14.81 0.62
C ASP A 202 8.06 -15.63 0.64
N ALA A 203 6.95 -14.98 0.30
CA ALA A 203 5.65 -15.62 0.14
C ALA A 203 4.74 -14.80 -0.79
N VAL A 204 3.94 -15.52 -1.60
CA VAL A 204 2.74 -14.97 -2.23
C VAL A 204 1.57 -15.33 -1.31
N ARG A 205 0.90 -14.32 -0.76
CA ARG A 205 -0.06 -14.48 0.33
C ARG A 205 -1.50 -14.55 -0.16
N ASP A 206 -1.84 -13.71 -1.13
CA ASP A 206 -3.19 -13.55 -1.67
C ASP A 206 -3.12 -12.83 -3.03
N VAL A 207 -4.27 -12.55 -3.64
CA VAL A 207 -4.40 -11.68 -4.82
C VAL A 207 -5.54 -10.70 -4.59
N TYR A 208 -5.31 -9.42 -4.82
CA TYR A 208 -6.38 -8.44 -4.91
C TYR A 208 -7.03 -8.52 -6.28
N LEU A 209 -8.33 -8.80 -6.30
CA LEU A 209 -9.19 -8.79 -7.47
C LEU A 209 -9.87 -7.44 -7.55
N VAL A 210 -9.48 -6.64 -8.55
CA VAL A 210 -10.01 -5.30 -8.75
C VAL A 210 -11.13 -5.36 -9.78
N GLY A 211 -12.33 -4.96 -9.37
CA GLY A 211 -13.48 -4.77 -10.24
C GLY A 211 -13.53 -3.36 -10.80
N HIS A 212 -14.69 -3.00 -11.35
CA HIS A 212 -14.92 -1.63 -11.79
C HIS A 212 -15.00 -0.65 -10.61
N ASP A 213 -15.60 -1.06 -9.50
CA ASP A 213 -16.02 -0.16 -8.41
C ASP A 213 -15.61 -0.69 -7.02
N ASP A 214 -15.17 -1.94 -6.95
CA ASP A 214 -14.84 -2.65 -5.72
C ASP A 214 -13.53 -3.42 -5.83
N VAL A 215 -13.01 -3.84 -4.67
CA VAL A 215 -11.84 -4.70 -4.57
C VAL A 215 -12.11 -5.74 -3.51
N VAL A 216 -11.88 -7.00 -3.86
CA VAL A 216 -11.91 -8.13 -2.93
C VAL A 216 -10.58 -8.85 -3.01
N THR A 217 -10.25 -9.59 -1.97
CA THR A 217 -9.15 -10.56 -2.04
C THR A 217 -9.63 -11.87 -2.64
N LEU A 218 -8.72 -12.65 -3.21
CA LEU A 218 -9.00 -14.00 -3.71
C LEU A 218 -9.57 -14.89 -2.59
N SER A 219 -9.08 -14.69 -1.35
CA SER A 219 -9.60 -15.34 -0.15
C SER A 219 -11.02 -14.89 0.27
N GLY A 220 -11.62 -13.92 -0.44
CA GLY A 220 -12.99 -13.47 -0.25
C GLY A 220 -13.18 -12.44 0.88
N ARG A 221 -12.10 -11.80 1.35
CA ARG A 221 -12.16 -10.71 2.31
C ARG A 221 -12.37 -9.38 1.60
N ASP A 222 -13.35 -8.63 2.10
CA ASP A 222 -13.66 -7.25 1.69
C ASP A 222 -12.59 -6.27 2.19
N LEU A 223 -12.36 -5.22 1.41
CA LEU A 223 -11.42 -4.15 1.72
C LEU A 223 -12.14 -2.80 1.83
N GLU A 224 -11.51 -1.84 2.48
CA GLU A 224 -11.95 -0.45 2.36
C GLU A 224 -11.53 0.05 0.98
N THR A 225 -12.52 0.31 0.13
CA THR A 225 -12.34 0.71 -1.28
C THR A 225 -13.05 2.03 -1.54
N ALA A 226 -12.48 2.84 -2.42
CA ALA A 226 -13.10 4.05 -2.91
C ALA A 226 -12.83 4.26 -4.41
N GLU A 227 -13.79 4.88 -5.07
CA GLU A 227 -13.65 5.36 -6.45
C GLU A 227 -13.27 6.84 -6.46
N LEU A 228 -12.39 7.20 -7.40
CA LEU A 228 -11.99 8.57 -7.70
C LEU A 228 -12.20 8.85 -9.18
N ARG A 229 -12.72 10.05 -9.49
CA ARG A 229 -12.95 10.52 -10.87
C ARG A 229 -12.44 11.96 -11.02
N ALA A 230 -11.42 12.15 -11.83
CA ALA A 230 -10.87 13.45 -12.17
C ALA A 230 -10.87 13.58 -13.70
N GLY A 231 -11.67 14.50 -14.24
CA GLY A 231 -11.90 14.57 -15.68
C GLY A 231 -12.59 13.31 -16.20
N ASP A 232 -12.02 12.73 -17.26
CA ASP A 232 -12.46 11.46 -17.83
C ASP A 232 -11.79 10.24 -17.17
N GLU A 233 -10.86 10.49 -16.24
CA GLU A 233 -10.01 9.48 -15.64
C GLU A 233 -10.62 8.87 -14.38
N HIS A 234 -10.35 7.59 -14.18
CA HIS A 234 -10.98 6.79 -13.15
C HIS A 234 -9.95 5.97 -12.37
N ALA A 235 -10.07 5.95 -11.05
CA ALA A 235 -9.26 5.11 -10.19
C ALA A 235 -10.11 4.38 -9.15
N VAL A 236 -9.84 3.10 -8.96
CA VAL A 236 -10.25 2.33 -7.79
C VAL A 236 -9.05 2.25 -6.86
N VAL A 237 -9.23 2.69 -5.62
CA VAL A 237 -8.18 2.70 -4.58
C VAL A 237 -8.66 1.90 -3.37
N TRP A 238 -7.75 1.19 -2.72
CA TRP A 238 -8.09 0.38 -1.54
C TRP A 238 -7.00 0.41 -0.48
N SER A 239 -7.39 0.11 0.76
CA SER A 239 -6.50 -0.11 1.88
C SER A 239 -6.73 -1.50 2.49
N ASP A 240 -5.63 -2.13 2.89
CA ASP A 240 -5.63 -3.35 3.69
C ASP A 240 -4.77 -3.14 4.94
N PRO A 241 -5.38 -2.68 6.04
CA PRO A 241 -4.65 -2.42 7.28
C PRO A 241 -4.14 -3.70 7.95
N SER A 242 -4.65 -4.88 7.60
CA SER A 242 -4.23 -6.14 8.24
C SER A 242 -2.82 -6.58 7.83
N VAL A 243 -2.38 -6.14 6.65
CA VAL A 243 -1.03 -6.37 6.12
C VAL A 243 -0.30 -5.07 5.81
N ALA A 244 -0.86 -3.95 6.27
CA ALA A 244 -0.34 -2.60 6.09
C ALA A 244 0.02 -2.34 4.60
N VAL A 245 -0.95 -2.44 3.68
CA VAL A 245 -0.76 -2.03 2.28
C VAL A 245 -1.91 -1.17 1.78
N TRP A 246 -1.63 -0.31 0.80
CA TRP A 246 -2.64 0.27 -0.06
C TRP A 246 -2.37 -0.08 -1.51
N GLY A 247 -3.39 -0.05 -2.33
CA GLY A 247 -3.25 -0.25 -3.76
C GLY A 247 -4.20 0.60 -4.57
N TYR A 248 -3.96 0.57 -5.87
CA TYR A 248 -4.77 1.29 -6.84
C TYR A 248 -4.85 0.55 -8.17
N ALA A 249 -5.89 0.86 -8.94
CA ALA A 249 -6.01 0.59 -10.35
C ALA A 249 -6.53 1.86 -11.04
N VAL A 250 -5.71 2.45 -11.91
CA VAL A 250 -6.03 3.68 -12.63
C VAL A 250 -6.29 3.36 -14.10
N THR A 251 -7.48 3.68 -14.59
CA THR A 251 -7.81 3.65 -16.01
C THR A 251 -7.46 5.01 -16.60
N VAL A 252 -6.48 5.05 -17.50
CA VAL A 252 -6.08 6.26 -18.22
C VAL A 252 -6.63 6.22 -19.66
N THR A 253 -7.67 7.01 -19.92
CA THR A 253 -8.51 6.89 -21.12
C THR A 253 -7.77 7.16 -22.43
N TRP A 254 -6.91 8.18 -22.46
CA TRP A 254 -6.14 8.56 -23.65
C TRP A 254 -4.98 7.60 -23.97
N VAL A 255 -4.55 6.78 -23.00
CA VAL A 255 -3.49 5.77 -23.23
C VAL A 255 -4.06 4.55 -23.95
N GLY A 256 -5.35 4.23 -23.73
CA GLY A 256 -5.98 3.03 -24.28
C GLY A 256 -5.33 1.71 -23.81
N LEU A 257 -4.59 1.73 -22.71
CA LEU A 257 -4.00 0.57 -22.06
C LEU A 257 -4.95 -0.01 -21.00
N PRO A 258 -4.76 -1.28 -20.60
CA PRO A 258 -5.42 -1.82 -19.41
C PRO A 258 -5.13 -0.95 -18.16
N PRO A 259 -5.99 -1.05 -17.13
CA PRO A 259 -5.81 -0.31 -15.88
C PRO A 259 -4.39 -0.49 -15.33
N GLN A 260 -3.76 0.62 -14.98
CA GLN A 260 -2.44 0.66 -14.38
C GLN A 260 -2.59 0.39 -12.90
N THR A 261 -2.07 -0.74 -12.44
CA THR A 261 -2.15 -1.13 -11.04
C THR A 261 -0.88 -0.79 -10.28
N GLY A 262 -1.03 -0.65 -8.97
CA GLY A 262 0.10 -0.60 -8.06
C GLY A 262 -0.32 -1.05 -6.68
N LEU A 263 0.64 -1.64 -5.98
CA LEU A 263 0.55 -1.95 -4.57
C LEU A 263 1.75 -1.29 -3.90
N SER A 264 1.52 -0.69 -2.76
CA SER A 264 2.59 -0.12 -1.96
C SER A 264 2.31 -0.47 -0.51
N GLN A 265 3.34 -1.00 0.14
CA GLN A 265 3.26 -1.25 1.56
C GLN A 265 3.17 0.11 2.28
N PHE A 266 2.24 0.22 3.22
CA PHE A 266 2.11 1.36 4.11
C PHE A 266 3.35 1.58 4.97
N VAL A 267 4.31 0.64 4.94
CA VAL A 267 5.16 0.24 6.08
C VAL A 267 5.31 1.38 7.05
N ASP A 268 4.33 1.39 7.95
CA ASP A 268 4.11 2.33 9.02
C ASP A 268 4.78 3.67 8.79
N GLY A 269 4.28 4.44 7.83
CA GLY A 269 4.80 5.77 7.49
C GLY A 269 3.68 6.76 7.23
N PRO A 270 2.90 7.21 8.23
CA PRO A 270 1.93 8.27 8.08
C PRO A 270 2.59 9.60 7.71
N ALA A 271 3.92 9.77 7.85
CA ALA A 271 4.66 10.84 7.18
C ALA A 271 5.06 10.52 5.72
N MET A 272 5.06 9.26 5.28
CA MET A 272 5.47 8.90 3.92
C MET A 272 4.40 9.30 2.90
N LEU A 273 4.81 9.63 1.68
CA LEU A 273 3.92 9.83 0.54
C LEU A 273 4.25 8.77 -0.51
N ALA A 274 3.23 8.29 -1.21
CA ALA A 274 3.38 7.47 -2.40
C ALA A 274 2.67 8.16 -3.55
N SER A 275 3.33 8.24 -4.72
CA SER A 275 2.75 8.88 -5.90
C SER A 275 3.17 8.16 -7.16
N SER A 276 2.25 8.10 -8.11
CA SER A 276 2.43 7.53 -9.44
C SER A 276 1.84 8.51 -10.44
N SER A 277 2.53 8.69 -11.58
CA SER A 277 2.09 9.60 -12.63
C SER A 277 2.28 8.98 -14.00
N TRP A 278 1.31 9.22 -14.87
CA TRP A 278 1.33 8.82 -16.27
C TRP A 278 1.22 10.08 -17.13
N THR A 279 2.22 10.31 -17.99
CA THR A 279 2.31 11.51 -18.84
C THR A 279 2.36 11.14 -20.31
N SER A 280 1.62 11.88 -21.14
CA SER A 280 1.78 11.89 -22.60
C SER A 280 1.61 13.31 -23.16
N GLU A 281 1.56 13.41 -24.50
CA GLU A 281 1.23 14.66 -25.17
C GLU A 281 -0.21 15.13 -24.87
N ASP A 282 -1.13 14.21 -24.56
CA ASP A 282 -2.54 14.50 -24.34
C ASP A 282 -2.83 14.98 -22.91
N GLY A 283 -2.03 14.53 -21.94
CA GLY A 283 -2.27 14.85 -20.53
C GLY A 283 -1.30 14.23 -19.55
N THR A 284 -1.47 14.62 -18.29
CA THR A 284 -0.84 13.95 -17.14
C THR A 284 -1.91 13.55 -16.14
N VAL A 285 -1.92 12.27 -15.77
CA VAL A 285 -2.70 11.72 -14.65
C VAL A 285 -1.77 11.40 -13.50
N GLY A 286 -2.18 11.75 -12.28
CA GLY A 286 -1.41 11.51 -11.08
C GLY A 286 -2.30 10.94 -9.99
N LEU A 287 -1.78 9.94 -9.27
CA LEU A 287 -2.40 9.39 -8.09
C LEU A 287 -1.43 9.52 -6.92
N SER A 288 -1.88 10.09 -5.80
CA SER A 288 -1.05 10.29 -4.62
C SER A 288 -1.77 9.87 -3.34
N LEU A 289 -1.09 9.09 -2.50
CA LEU A 289 -1.45 8.86 -1.11
C LEU A 289 -0.69 9.88 -0.24
N LEU A 290 -1.42 10.80 0.38
CA LEU A 290 -0.85 11.85 1.21
C LEU A 290 -0.53 11.35 2.62
N PRO A 291 0.35 12.06 3.36
CA PRO A 291 0.57 11.83 4.79
C PRO A 291 -0.74 11.83 5.59
N ASP A 292 -0.78 11.10 6.70
CA ASP A 292 -1.89 11.17 7.64
C ASP A 292 -2.03 12.61 8.19
N GLY A 293 -3.26 13.04 8.45
CA GLY A 293 -3.57 14.41 8.84
C GLY A 293 -3.44 15.44 7.71
N ALA A 294 -3.06 15.05 6.49
CA ALA A 294 -3.15 15.93 5.33
C ALA A 294 -4.61 16.33 5.06
N GLY A 295 -4.84 17.62 4.84
CA GLY A 295 -6.14 18.18 4.47
C GLY A 295 -6.01 19.37 3.53
N ARG A 296 -7.12 20.01 3.14
CA ARG A 296 -7.12 21.14 2.17
C ARG A 296 -6.35 20.82 0.90
N VAL A 297 -6.73 19.72 0.24
CA VAL A 297 -6.10 19.25 -0.99
C VAL A 297 -6.62 20.07 -2.17
N GLU A 298 -5.71 20.60 -3.00
CA GLU A 298 -6.02 21.35 -4.21
C GLU A 298 -4.91 21.19 -5.27
N THR A 299 -5.22 21.44 -6.55
CA THR A 299 -4.22 21.53 -7.62
C THR A 299 -3.66 22.94 -7.73
N VAL A 300 -2.37 23.09 -8.06
CA VAL A 300 -1.76 24.43 -8.26
C VAL A 300 -1.99 24.97 -9.66
N ASP A 301 -1.86 24.11 -10.67
CA ASP A 301 -1.75 24.51 -12.08
C ASP A 301 -3.09 24.47 -12.82
N GLY A 302 -4.19 24.25 -12.10
CA GLY A 302 -5.49 23.88 -12.67
C GLY A 302 -5.58 22.36 -12.88
N GLY A 303 -6.61 21.91 -13.59
CA GLY A 303 -6.91 20.49 -13.76
C GLY A 303 -7.99 20.00 -12.80
N ASP A 304 -8.49 18.80 -13.11
CA ASP A 304 -9.51 18.15 -12.30
C ASP A 304 -8.86 17.39 -11.15
N LEU A 305 -9.55 17.38 -10.01
CA LEU A 305 -9.09 16.71 -8.80
C LEU A 305 -10.25 16.00 -8.14
N ALA A 306 -10.02 14.73 -7.80
CA ALA A 306 -10.83 13.99 -6.85
C ALA A 306 -9.97 13.58 -5.67
N SER A 307 -10.58 13.57 -4.48
CA SER A 307 -9.93 13.02 -3.30
C SER A 307 -10.92 12.27 -2.42
N THR A 308 -10.39 11.28 -1.71
CA THR A 308 -11.10 10.48 -0.72
C THR A 308 -10.18 10.24 0.47
N THR A 309 -10.68 9.55 1.49
CA THR A 309 -9.89 9.11 2.64
C THR A 309 -9.95 7.60 2.74
N LEU A 310 -8.79 6.95 2.81
CA LEU A 310 -8.64 5.51 3.08
C LEU A 310 -7.77 5.33 4.32
N ASP A 311 -8.24 4.58 5.30
CA ASP A 311 -7.54 4.35 6.57
C ASP A 311 -6.95 5.63 7.20
N GLY A 312 -7.77 6.71 7.21
CA GLY A 312 -7.40 8.02 7.76
C GLY A 312 -6.52 8.89 6.85
N ARG A 313 -6.04 8.39 5.71
CA ARG A 313 -5.14 9.10 4.80
C ARG A 313 -5.84 9.58 3.54
N ALA A 314 -5.50 10.79 3.09
CA ALA A 314 -6.09 11.33 1.86
C ALA A 314 -5.45 10.67 0.62
N VAL A 315 -6.29 10.17 -0.28
CA VAL A 315 -5.89 9.70 -1.61
C VAL A 315 -6.41 10.68 -2.65
N VAL A 316 -5.55 11.07 -3.58
CA VAL A 316 -5.82 12.17 -4.51
C VAL A 316 -5.55 11.67 -5.93
N LEU A 317 -6.57 11.76 -6.78
CA LEU A 317 -6.47 11.59 -8.22
C LEU A 317 -6.52 12.97 -8.88
N THR A 318 -5.59 13.22 -9.78
CA THR A 318 -5.52 14.46 -10.56
C THR A 318 -5.40 14.16 -12.04
N ASP A 319 -6.01 15.00 -12.86
CA ASP A 319 -5.91 14.96 -14.32
C ASP A 319 -5.67 16.38 -14.87
N THR A 320 -4.78 16.50 -15.86
CA THR A 320 -4.50 17.74 -16.58
C THR A 320 -4.38 17.49 -18.07
N THR A 321 -4.86 18.46 -18.86
CA THR A 321 -4.69 18.45 -20.32
C THR A 321 -3.29 18.94 -20.71
N GLY A 322 -2.62 18.18 -21.58
CA GLY A 322 -1.25 18.44 -22.02
C GLY A 322 -0.17 17.98 -21.01
N PRO A 323 1.11 18.01 -21.41
CA PRO A 323 2.22 17.50 -20.59
C PRO A 323 2.66 18.53 -19.53
N THR A 324 1.76 18.87 -18.61
CA THR A 324 2.08 19.71 -17.46
C THR A 324 2.51 18.86 -16.27
N GLU A 325 3.44 19.38 -15.47
CA GLU A 325 3.76 18.78 -14.17
C GLU A 325 2.54 18.92 -13.26
N LEU A 326 2.13 17.80 -12.66
CA LEU A 326 1.03 17.80 -11.70
C LEU A 326 1.53 18.25 -10.33
N THR A 327 1.06 19.40 -9.88
CA THR A 327 1.38 19.89 -8.54
C THR A 327 0.13 19.78 -7.64
N VAL A 328 0.14 18.79 -6.75
CA VAL A 328 -0.85 18.65 -5.67
C VAL A 328 -0.37 19.42 -4.46
N ARG A 329 -1.23 20.30 -3.92
CA ARG A 329 -0.99 21.07 -2.70
C ARG A 329 -1.88 20.58 -1.58
N PHE A 330 -1.34 20.46 -0.38
CA PHE A 330 -2.08 20.05 0.81
C PHE A 330 -1.58 20.78 2.06
N GLY A 331 -2.43 20.87 3.08
CA GLY A 331 -2.08 21.36 4.40
C GLY A 331 -1.80 20.22 5.37
N LEU A 332 -0.71 20.32 6.14
CA LEU A 332 -0.33 19.38 7.20
C LEU A 332 0.23 20.16 8.39
N GLY A 333 -0.28 19.91 9.59
CA GLY A 333 0.21 20.59 10.80
C GLY A 333 0.10 22.12 10.79
N GLY A 334 -0.78 22.69 9.96
CA GLY A 334 -0.91 24.14 9.78
C GLY A 334 0.04 24.76 8.74
N THR A 335 0.96 23.97 8.19
CA THR A 335 1.81 24.34 7.06
C THR A 335 1.18 23.84 5.76
N THR A 336 1.46 24.50 4.65
CA THR A 336 1.03 24.08 3.31
C THR A 336 2.24 23.59 2.53
N TYR A 337 2.10 22.44 1.91
CA TYR A 337 3.13 21.80 1.10
C TYR A 337 2.61 21.47 -0.30
N THR A 338 3.50 21.38 -1.27
CA THR A 338 3.26 20.57 -2.47
C THR A 338 3.75 19.15 -2.23
N VAL A 339 3.27 18.18 -3.00
CA VAL A 339 3.75 16.79 -2.93
C VAL A 339 5.26 16.70 -3.16
N GLN A 340 5.78 17.44 -4.14
CA GLN A 340 7.20 17.53 -4.47
C GLN A 340 8.01 18.14 -3.33
N ASP A 341 7.57 19.29 -2.80
CA ASP A 341 8.29 19.99 -1.73
C ASP A 341 8.29 19.16 -0.44
N TYR A 342 7.16 18.54 -0.09
CA TYR A 342 7.07 17.69 1.09
C TYR A 342 7.97 16.46 0.96
N SER A 343 7.98 15.82 -0.21
CA SER A 343 8.86 14.69 -0.49
C SER A 343 10.33 15.09 -0.36
N ALA A 344 10.73 16.21 -0.94
CA ALA A 344 12.10 16.71 -0.84
C ALA A 344 12.50 17.06 0.61
N ASP A 345 11.61 17.69 1.36
CA ASP A 345 11.79 18.05 2.78
C ASP A 345 11.94 16.79 3.65
N LEU A 346 11.06 15.79 3.45
CA LEU A 346 11.04 14.55 4.21
C LEU A 346 12.37 13.80 4.18
N PHE A 347 13.08 13.80 3.05
CA PHE A 347 14.35 13.09 2.89
C PHE A 347 15.59 13.96 3.11
N THR A 348 15.42 15.27 3.34
CA THR A 348 16.53 16.21 3.49
C THR A 348 16.72 16.59 4.96
N LEU A 349 17.97 16.62 5.39
CA LEU A 349 18.40 16.98 6.72
C LEU A 349 19.36 18.17 6.64
N ASP A 350 18.97 19.30 7.22
CA ASP A 350 19.84 20.42 7.53
C ASP A 350 20.64 20.14 8.79
N THR A 351 21.95 20.07 8.64
CA THR A 351 22.85 19.85 9.77
C THR A 351 23.07 21.14 10.58
N ALA A 352 23.57 21.01 11.81
CA ALA A 352 23.77 22.14 12.72
C ALA A 352 24.69 23.26 12.18
N ASP A 353 25.57 22.97 11.20
CA ASP A 353 26.38 23.99 10.53
C ASP A 353 25.72 24.60 9.27
N GLY A 354 24.51 24.17 8.93
CA GLY A 354 23.74 24.59 7.76
C GLY A 354 24.03 23.78 6.49
N THR A 355 24.77 22.67 6.56
CA THR A 355 24.93 21.77 5.43
C THR A 355 23.66 20.94 5.22
N ALA A 356 23.02 21.09 4.06
CA ALA A 356 21.90 20.25 3.64
C ALA A 356 22.40 18.90 3.11
N ALA A 357 21.82 17.80 3.58
CA ALA A 357 22.15 16.44 3.17
C ALA A 357 20.91 15.57 3.00
N SER A 358 20.94 14.61 2.09
CA SER A 358 19.81 13.70 1.84
C SER A 358 20.06 12.33 2.46
N LEU A 359 19.01 11.75 3.04
CA LEU A 359 18.98 10.35 3.44
C LEU A 359 18.78 9.47 2.21
N GLN A 360 19.68 8.50 2.02
CA GLN A 360 19.66 7.59 0.87
C GLN A 360 19.71 6.13 1.38
N PRO A 361 18.58 5.40 1.32
CA PRO A 361 18.57 3.97 1.57
C PRO A 361 19.33 3.26 0.45
N ARG A 362 20.04 2.19 0.79
CA ARG A 362 20.76 1.37 -0.19
C ARG A 362 19.92 0.14 -0.51
N VAL A 363 19.50 0.04 -1.77
CA VAL A 363 18.65 -1.06 -2.25
C VAL A 363 19.47 -2.33 -2.54
N GLU A 364 20.72 -2.19 -2.99
CA GLU A 364 21.49 -3.29 -3.58
C GLU A 364 22.54 -3.93 -2.66
N ALA A 365 22.77 -3.40 -1.44
CA ALA A 365 23.81 -3.92 -0.55
C ALA A 365 23.32 -4.03 0.90
N ARG A 366 23.50 -5.22 1.50
CA ARG A 366 23.17 -5.49 2.91
C ARG A 366 23.99 -4.64 3.91
N ASP A 367 25.00 -3.90 3.45
CA ASP A 367 25.80 -2.95 4.24
C ASP A 367 26.55 -1.95 3.32
N PRO A 368 26.43 -0.62 3.47
CA PRO A 368 25.60 0.12 4.43
C PRO A 368 24.12 0.08 4.04
N ALA A 369 23.23 0.08 5.04
CA ALA A 369 21.77 0.14 4.83
C ALA A 369 21.30 1.58 4.52
N LEU A 370 21.97 2.56 5.10
CA LEU A 370 21.62 3.98 5.00
C LEU A 370 22.86 4.84 4.82
N ALA A 371 22.79 5.82 3.93
CA ALA A 371 23.80 6.86 3.79
C ALA A 371 23.18 8.25 3.98
N LEU A 372 23.94 9.16 4.60
CA LEU A 372 23.67 10.59 4.59
C LEU A 372 24.65 11.24 3.60
N VAL A 373 24.13 11.85 2.55
CA VAL A 373 24.93 12.39 1.44
C VAL A 373 24.65 13.88 1.30
N ALA A 374 25.68 14.70 1.42
CA ALA A 374 25.56 16.14 1.18
C ALA A 374 25.13 16.42 -0.27
N HIS A 375 24.47 17.55 -0.52
CA HIS A 375 24.13 17.99 -1.88
C HIS A 375 25.35 18.12 -2.82
N SER A 376 26.56 18.27 -2.27
CA SER A 376 27.81 18.24 -3.02
C SER A 376 28.21 16.84 -3.53
N GLY A 377 27.49 15.80 -3.12
CA GLY A 377 27.81 14.38 -3.36
C GLY A 377 28.74 13.77 -2.32
N ALA A 378 29.23 14.55 -1.34
CA ALA A 378 30.09 14.03 -0.29
C ALA A 378 29.29 13.12 0.67
N ARG A 379 29.79 11.91 0.91
CA ARG A 379 29.21 11.01 1.91
C ARG A 379 29.61 11.49 3.30
N LEU A 380 28.61 11.88 4.09
CA LEU A 380 28.80 12.41 5.43
C LEU A 380 28.77 11.28 6.47
N LEU A 381 27.90 10.30 6.26
CA LEU A 381 27.74 9.16 7.13
C LEU A 381 27.24 7.95 6.34
N GLU A 382 27.73 6.76 6.68
CA GLU A 382 27.21 5.47 6.24
C GLU A 382 26.94 4.61 7.47
N VAL A 383 25.77 3.98 7.54
CA VAL A 383 25.36 3.14 8.67
C VAL A 383 24.90 1.80 8.15
N GLY A 384 25.55 0.75 8.66
CA GLY A 384 25.16 -0.64 8.41
C GLY A 384 23.94 -1.06 9.20
N ASP A 385 23.22 -2.04 8.67
CA ASP A 385 21.94 -2.50 9.22
C ASP A 385 22.01 -2.91 10.71
N GLY A 386 23.05 -3.68 11.06
CA GLY A 386 23.26 -4.15 12.43
C GLY A 386 23.44 -3.01 13.46
N HIS A 387 23.90 -1.83 13.03
CA HIS A 387 23.98 -0.67 13.91
C HIS A 387 22.62 0.00 14.13
N LEU A 388 21.79 0.07 13.09
CA LEU A 388 20.43 0.62 13.19
C LEU A 388 19.56 -0.23 14.10
N LEU A 389 19.69 -1.57 14.01
CA LEU A 389 18.99 -2.52 14.87
C LEU A 389 19.42 -2.47 16.35
N ALA A 390 20.66 -2.08 16.62
CA ALA A 390 21.19 -2.06 17.99
C ALA A 390 20.64 -0.89 18.85
N GLY A 391 20.04 0.13 18.21
CA GLY A 391 19.48 1.30 18.87
C GLY A 391 19.91 2.62 18.19
N PRO A 392 19.77 3.77 18.88
CA PRO A 392 20.15 5.06 18.33
C PRO A 392 21.63 5.12 17.93
N VAL A 393 21.91 5.51 16.70
CA VAL A 393 23.26 5.74 16.18
C VAL A 393 23.53 7.24 16.25
N VAL A 394 24.44 7.64 17.13
CA VAL A 394 24.89 9.04 17.24
C VAL A 394 26.27 9.20 16.62
N ARG A 395 26.45 10.21 15.77
CA ARG A 395 27.72 10.54 15.13
C ARG A 395 27.95 12.04 15.12
N ASP A 396 29.19 12.45 15.39
CA ASP A 396 29.58 13.83 15.19
C ASP A 396 29.53 14.16 13.70
N LEU A 397 28.91 15.29 13.37
CA LEU A 397 28.85 15.81 12.02
C LEU A 397 28.89 17.33 12.08
N ALA A 398 29.84 17.92 11.33
CA ALA A 398 30.19 19.33 11.25
C ALA A 398 29.21 20.29 11.99
N GLY A 399 29.68 20.85 13.11
CA GLY A 399 28.91 21.80 13.93
C GLY A 399 27.98 21.17 14.99
N GLY A 400 27.81 19.85 15.00
CA GLY A 400 27.00 19.15 16.00
C GLY A 400 27.04 17.63 15.86
N ALA A 401 25.90 16.99 16.08
CA ALA A 401 25.72 15.56 15.95
C ALA A 401 24.48 15.23 15.12
N VAL A 402 24.52 14.10 14.44
CA VAL A 402 23.37 13.47 13.82
C VAL A 402 23.01 12.22 14.62
N VAL A 403 21.72 12.09 14.91
CA VAL A 403 21.14 10.94 15.57
C VAL A 403 20.24 10.20 14.60
N LEU A 404 20.49 8.91 14.41
CA LEU A 404 19.68 8.03 13.59
C LEU A 404 18.97 7.01 14.47
N VAL A 405 17.67 6.83 14.27
CA VAL A 405 16.87 5.82 14.95
C VAL A 405 16.00 5.07 13.97
N THR A 406 15.76 3.77 14.22
CA THR A 406 14.79 2.96 13.50
C THR A 406 13.69 2.46 14.41
N GLY A 407 12.54 2.08 13.83
CA GLY A 407 11.44 1.43 14.56
C GLY A 407 10.60 2.40 15.39
N GLY A 408 10.41 3.60 14.86
CA GLY A 408 9.61 4.64 15.47
C GLY A 408 8.15 4.58 15.19
N ASP A 409 7.37 5.12 16.12
CA ASP A 409 6.02 5.56 15.80
C ASP A 409 6.12 6.62 14.70
N PRO A 410 5.69 6.28 13.50
CA PRO A 410 6.05 7.01 12.30
C PRO A 410 5.16 8.23 12.04
N VAL A 411 4.55 8.77 13.08
CA VAL A 411 3.48 9.78 12.99
C VAL A 411 3.87 10.98 12.13
N PRO A 412 2.93 11.66 11.45
CA PRO A 412 3.22 12.87 10.66
C PRO A 412 3.86 13.97 11.51
N ALA A 413 3.52 13.99 12.80
CA ALA A 413 4.06 14.92 13.78
C ALA A 413 5.50 14.59 14.20
N VAL A 414 6.13 13.51 13.73
CA VAL A 414 7.51 13.15 14.11
C VAL A 414 8.50 14.26 13.76
N LEU A 415 8.31 14.94 12.64
CA LEU A 415 9.12 16.11 12.24
C LEU A 415 9.06 17.24 13.28
N THR A 416 7.95 17.36 14.02
CA THR A 416 7.74 18.42 15.02
C THR A 416 7.87 17.96 16.48
N ASP A 417 7.66 16.68 16.75
CA ASP A 417 7.54 16.10 18.09
C ASP A 417 8.80 15.37 18.53
N LEU A 418 9.73 15.06 17.61
CA LEU A 418 11.00 14.41 17.97
C LEU A 418 11.80 15.29 18.93
N ARG A 419 12.35 14.68 19.97
CA ARG A 419 13.21 15.32 20.96
C ARG A 419 14.47 14.49 21.15
N VAL A 420 15.57 15.18 21.41
CA VAL A 420 16.87 14.55 21.68
C VAL A 420 17.32 14.97 23.07
N GLU A 421 17.76 14.02 23.89
CA GLU A 421 18.28 14.29 25.23
C GLU A 421 19.77 14.62 25.14
N VAL A 422 20.11 15.89 25.29
CA VAL A 422 21.47 16.43 25.27
C VAL A 422 21.86 16.87 26.68
N ALA A 423 22.93 16.30 27.23
CA ALA A 423 23.43 16.61 28.57
C ALA A 423 22.33 16.58 29.66
N GLY A 424 21.41 15.60 29.56
CA GLY A 424 20.28 15.41 30.48
C GLY A 424 19.11 16.36 30.27
N ARG A 425 19.03 17.06 29.13
CA ARG A 425 17.91 17.94 28.77
C ARG A 425 17.34 17.59 27.41
N TRP A 426 16.02 17.52 27.33
CA TRP A 426 15.33 17.36 26.06
C TRP A 426 15.36 18.65 25.25
N VAL A 427 15.88 18.58 24.04
CA VAL A 427 15.93 19.69 23.08
C VAL A 427 15.19 19.30 21.80
N THR A 428 14.67 20.31 21.10
CA THR A 428 14.19 20.16 19.73
C THR A 428 15.41 20.06 18.80
N PRO A 429 15.45 19.09 17.89
CA PRO A 429 16.44 19.05 16.81
C PRO A 429 16.49 20.35 16.00
N VAL A 430 17.64 20.60 15.38
CA VAL A 430 17.77 21.64 14.34
C VAL A 430 16.87 21.30 13.17
N ASP A 431 16.91 20.03 12.76
CA ASP A 431 16.10 19.50 11.68
C ASP A 431 15.89 17.98 11.83
N VAL A 432 14.89 17.46 11.13
CA VAL A 432 14.49 16.05 11.15
C VAL A 432 14.18 15.57 9.74
N ALA A 433 14.72 14.42 9.37
CA ALA A 433 14.44 13.75 8.10
C ALA A 433 14.01 12.29 8.36
N GLN A 434 13.27 11.70 7.44
CA GLN A 434 12.85 10.31 7.49
C GLN A 434 12.97 9.62 6.14
N VAL A 435 13.29 8.34 6.15
CA VAL A 435 13.27 7.53 4.93
C VAL A 435 12.86 6.08 5.22
N LEU A 436 12.23 5.46 4.24
CA LEU A 436 11.92 4.04 4.25
C LEU A 436 13.17 3.24 3.85
N LEU A 437 13.56 2.28 4.68
CA LEU A 437 14.64 1.34 4.38
C LEU A 437 14.12 0.21 3.47
N ALA A 438 15.04 -0.51 2.82
CA ALA A 438 14.71 -1.60 1.90
C ALA A 438 13.96 -2.77 2.57
N ASP A 439 14.06 -2.91 3.89
CA ASP A 439 13.35 -3.92 4.67
C ASP A 439 12.00 -3.41 5.24
N GLY A 440 11.56 -2.23 4.80
CA GLY A 440 10.33 -1.60 5.23
C GLY A 440 10.44 -0.80 6.54
N ARG A 441 11.53 -0.87 7.31
CA ARG A 441 11.63 -0.04 8.52
C ARG A 441 11.81 1.42 8.16
N ILE A 442 11.24 2.32 8.96
CA ILE A 442 11.54 3.75 8.87
C ILE A 442 12.81 4.08 9.67
N ALA A 443 13.73 4.77 9.01
CA ALA A 443 14.85 5.46 9.65
C ALA A 443 14.52 6.95 9.79
N THR A 444 14.68 7.48 11.00
CA THR A 444 14.57 8.91 11.29
C THR A 444 15.93 9.46 11.66
N ALA A 445 16.33 10.56 11.01
CA ALA A 445 17.53 11.32 11.31
C ALA A 445 17.17 12.63 11.98
N ALA A 446 17.96 13.04 12.97
CA ALA A 446 17.83 14.32 13.63
C ALA A 446 19.19 14.99 13.76
N SER A 447 19.29 16.26 13.35
CA SER A 447 20.49 17.05 13.61
C SER A 447 20.35 17.83 14.91
N VAL A 448 21.40 17.84 15.74
CA VAL A 448 21.44 18.61 16.99
C VAL A 448 22.73 19.41 17.07
N ALA A 449 22.63 20.66 17.57
CA ALA A 449 23.78 21.53 17.81
C ALA A 449 24.49 21.17 19.14
N ALA A 450 24.94 19.94 19.26
CA ALA A 450 25.64 19.37 20.41
C ALA A 450 26.62 18.29 19.96
N ALA A 451 27.63 18.00 20.79
CA ALA A 451 28.56 16.90 20.49
C ALA A 451 27.89 15.54 20.70
N ALA A 452 28.36 14.52 19.97
CA ALA A 452 27.76 13.18 20.01
C ALA A 452 27.79 12.54 21.40
N ASP A 453 28.84 12.78 22.18
CA ASP A 453 28.99 12.26 23.55
C ASP A 453 28.06 12.93 24.57
N GLU A 454 27.43 14.05 24.20
CA GLU A 454 26.40 14.71 25.01
C GLU A 454 25.00 14.15 24.75
N VAL A 455 24.79 13.46 23.62
CA VAL A 455 23.50 12.85 23.26
C VAL A 455 23.33 11.52 23.98
N THR A 456 22.23 11.39 24.72
CA THR A 456 22.00 10.23 25.60
C THR A 456 20.73 9.46 25.29
N ALA A 457 19.74 10.09 24.66
CA ALA A 457 18.49 9.45 24.27
C ALA A 457 17.79 10.20 23.15
N VAL A 458 16.85 9.51 22.50
CA VAL A 458 15.85 10.09 21.60
C VAL A 458 14.49 9.85 22.24
N GLY A 459 13.54 10.72 21.98
CA GLY A 459 12.17 10.60 22.47
C GLY A 459 11.20 11.38 21.60
N ARG A 460 9.92 11.27 21.94
CA ARG A 460 8.82 11.94 21.25
C ARG A 460 8.00 12.73 22.26
N LEU A 461 7.62 13.96 21.89
CA LEU A 461 6.71 14.77 22.68
C LEU A 461 5.27 14.27 22.49
N VAL A 462 4.68 13.67 23.53
CA VAL A 462 3.30 13.20 23.54
C VAL A 462 2.56 13.91 24.67
N ASN A 463 1.49 14.65 24.34
CA ASN A 463 0.69 15.39 25.33
C ASN A 463 1.50 16.29 26.29
N GLY A 464 2.58 16.89 25.78
CA GLY A 464 3.47 17.77 26.55
C GLY A 464 4.52 17.06 27.42
N GLN A 465 4.61 15.74 27.36
CA GLN A 465 5.65 14.95 28.02
C GLN A 465 6.53 14.26 26.97
N VAL A 466 7.83 14.12 27.25
CA VAL A 466 8.72 13.39 26.34
C VAL A 466 8.76 11.93 26.75
N GLU A 467 8.24 11.08 25.87
CA GLU A 467 8.35 9.63 25.97
C GLU A 467 9.66 9.19 25.33
N ARG A 468 10.50 8.46 26.07
CA ARG A 468 11.76 7.96 25.54
C ARG A 468 11.49 6.93 24.45
N TRP A 469 12.22 7.07 23.36
CA TRP A 469 12.26 6.08 22.31
C TRP A 469 12.80 4.78 22.85
N SER A 470 12.02 3.72 22.71
CA SER A 470 12.47 2.36 22.91
C SER A 470 12.42 1.71 21.54
N PRO A 471 13.55 1.25 20.96
CA PRO A 471 13.48 0.50 19.73
C PRO A 471 12.48 -0.64 19.94
N GLY A 472 11.49 -0.76 19.04
CA GLY A 472 10.58 -1.90 19.06
C GLY A 472 11.41 -3.18 19.11
N ALA A 473 11.03 -4.13 19.96
CA ALA A 473 11.58 -5.47 19.88
C ALA A 473 11.13 -6.03 18.53
N GLY A 474 12.00 -5.89 17.51
CA GLY A 474 11.79 -6.42 16.17
C GLY A 474 11.66 -7.93 16.16
#